data_AF-A0A2T4BDY9-F1
#
_entry.id   AF-A0A2T4BDY9-F1
#
_cell.length_a   1.000
_cell.length_b   1.000
_cell.length_c   1.000
_cell.angle_alpha   90.00
_cell.angle_beta   90.00
_cell.angle_gamma   90.00
#
_symmetry.space_group_name_H-M   'P 1'
#
loop_
_entity.id
_entity.type
_entity.pdbx_description
1 polymer ?
#
loop_
_entity_poly.entity_id
_entity_poly.type
_entity_poly.pdbx_seq_one_letter_code
_entity_poly.pdbx_strand_id
1 'polypeptide(L)'
;MELSYHQRALVRDLDRPFEDITREEKLWYLRTHLEGEHRGHQFLMCAWRTYDPPIELPLPRIPGYQFQDIYNKSVPIYILKGHWWLAGILDNYIYRRWFKPYRSEIEYGRFITKFIGLRDTDTPCAATLQRIVSLNGAVCAQIHELRKEYDRVIAGESARRLDIVKDHHHYVLQPLFQALLLVLNPTDWHGEDSSSIGRIPVILVRTGVEDGLSEPITFESIVDKTDGYVGENAIRTTVETAIGFVMDLEARETRAFGLRPDQTASWDPDALFDGWREIMPFDQLIGPSSRFVDDERYPEWSGPGHFFDTVHCVQNEQRELRRYASWFLVTYRGTSTNRDSDAQTCISGAVSPPGSQLTAACVVITSTPLGKNYILLVCSTRNTTSPGWEIRLNPEVRTSTRM
;
A
#
# COMPACT_ATOMS: atom_id res chain seq x y z
N MET A 1 -14.08 -21.03 -36.07
CA MET A 1 -13.12 -19.90 -35.97
C MET A 1 -12.35 -20.10 -34.67
N GLU A 2 -11.03 -20.00 -34.69
CA GLU A 2 -10.24 -20.20 -33.47
C GLU A 2 -10.35 -18.94 -32.59
N LEU A 3 -10.70 -19.11 -31.32
CA LEU A 3 -10.78 -18.01 -30.36
C LEU A 3 -9.37 -17.48 -30.05
N SER A 4 -9.23 -16.17 -29.87
CA SER A 4 -7.97 -15.54 -29.44
C SER A 4 -7.60 -15.90 -28.00
N TYR A 5 -6.39 -15.49 -27.55
CA TYR A 5 -6.00 -15.70 -26.16
C TYR A 5 -6.95 -15.02 -25.17
N HIS A 6 -7.28 -13.75 -25.40
CA HIS A 6 -8.17 -12.99 -24.51
C HIS A 6 -9.61 -13.50 -24.54
N GLN A 7 -10.10 -13.95 -25.71
CA GLN A 7 -11.43 -14.58 -25.83
C GLN A 7 -11.50 -15.91 -25.07
N ARG A 8 -10.45 -16.75 -25.15
CA ARG A 8 -10.40 -18.01 -24.38
C ARG A 8 -10.34 -17.78 -22.89
N ALA A 9 -9.60 -16.76 -22.44
CA ALA A 9 -9.56 -16.37 -21.03
C ALA A 9 -10.95 -15.97 -20.53
N LEU A 10 -11.64 -15.09 -21.26
CA LEU A 10 -13.01 -14.68 -20.96
C LEU A 10 -13.99 -15.87 -20.90
N VAL A 11 -13.96 -16.77 -21.90
CA VAL A 11 -14.81 -17.97 -21.95
C VAL A 11 -14.57 -18.89 -20.75
N ARG A 12 -13.31 -19.09 -20.37
CA ARG A 12 -12.94 -19.90 -19.20
C ARG A 12 -13.43 -19.26 -17.91
N ASP A 13 -13.28 -17.94 -17.78
CA ASP A 13 -13.59 -17.24 -16.53
C ASP A 13 -15.11 -17.09 -16.32
N LEU A 14 -15.90 -17.02 -17.39
CA LEU A 14 -17.37 -16.98 -17.36
C LEU A 14 -18.05 -18.35 -17.58
N ASP A 15 -17.27 -19.39 -17.86
CA ASP A 15 -17.71 -20.77 -18.15
C ASP A 15 -18.84 -20.88 -19.20
N ARG A 16 -18.76 -20.07 -20.26
CA ARG A 16 -19.78 -19.95 -21.30
C ARG A 16 -19.17 -19.70 -22.68
N PRO A 17 -19.80 -20.16 -23.79
CA PRO A 17 -19.35 -19.87 -25.15
C PRO A 17 -19.24 -18.35 -25.40
N PHE A 18 -18.24 -17.93 -26.19
CA PHE A 18 -17.96 -16.50 -26.41
C PHE A 18 -19.13 -15.73 -27.03
N GLU A 19 -19.90 -16.40 -27.91
CA GLU A 19 -21.07 -15.85 -28.57
C GLU A 19 -22.23 -15.56 -27.60
N ASP A 20 -22.29 -16.29 -26.49
CA ASP A 20 -23.34 -16.14 -25.47
C ASP A 20 -23.02 -15.03 -24.46
N ILE A 21 -21.79 -14.53 -24.46
CA ILE A 21 -21.34 -13.49 -23.52
C ILE A 21 -21.77 -12.13 -24.04
N THR A 22 -22.62 -11.48 -23.26
CA THR A 22 -23.19 -10.18 -23.58
C THR A 22 -22.13 -9.08 -23.60
N ARG A 23 -22.44 -7.97 -24.26
CA ARG A 23 -21.59 -6.78 -24.28
C ARG A 23 -21.30 -6.26 -22.87
N GLU A 24 -22.30 -6.28 -22.00
CA GLU A 24 -22.19 -5.81 -20.61
C GLU A 24 -21.25 -6.70 -19.79
N GLU A 25 -21.35 -8.02 -19.94
CA GLU A 25 -20.43 -8.96 -19.29
C GLU A 25 -18.98 -8.77 -19.79
N LYS A 26 -18.80 -8.46 -21.08
CA LYS A 26 -17.48 -8.12 -21.65
C LYS A 26 -16.92 -6.83 -21.04
N LEU A 27 -17.73 -5.79 -20.91
CA LEU A 27 -17.34 -4.53 -20.27
C LEU A 27 -17.01 -4.72 -18.79
N TRP A 28 -17.81 -5.50 -18.07
CA TRP A 28 -17.52 -5.90 -16.69
C TRP A 28 -16.20 -6.68 -16.57
N TYR A 29 -15.94 -7.61 -17.48
CA TYR A 29 -14.69 -8.36 -17.51
C TYR A 29 -13.48 -7.45 -17.75
N LEU A 30 -13.58 -6.52 -18.71
CA LEU A 30 -12.53 -5.54 -19.00
C LEU A 30 -12.25 -4.66 -17.77
N ARG A 31 -13.30 -4.11 -17.15
CA ARG A 31 -13.16 -3.27 -15.96
C ARG A 31 -12.50 -4.01 -14.80
N THR A 32 -12.96 -5.22 -14.50
CA THR A 32 -12.41 -5.99 -13.37
C THR A 32 -10.98 -6.48 -13.62
N HIS A 33 -10.58 -6.68 -14.88
CA HIS A 33 -9.17 -6.88 -15.25
C HIS A 33 -8.32 -5.64 -14.98
N LEU A 34 -8.75 -4.46 -15.45
CA LEU A 34 -8.05 -3.19 -15.20
C LEU A 34 -7.87 -2.93 -13.69
N GLU A 35 -8.89 -3.22 -12.89
CA GLU A 35 -8.81 -3.12 -11.43
C GLU A 35 -7.79 -4.10 -10.83
N GLY A 36 -7.70 -5.32 -11.37
CA GLY A 36 -6.71 -6.32 -10.95
C GLY A 36 -5.29 -5.91 -11.30
N GLU A 37 -5.06 -5.43 -12.52
CA GLU A 37 -3.77 -4.89 -12.95
C GLU A 37 -3.36 -3.68 -12.12
N HIS A 38 -4.30 -2.75 -11.90
CA HIS A 38 -4.08 -1.60 -11.05
C HIS A 38 -3.69 -2.02 -9.62
N ARG A 39 -4.48 -2.91 -8.99
CA ARG A 39 -4.19 -3.40 -7.64
C ARG A 39 -2.82 -4.07 -7.54
N GLY A 40 -2.50 -4.94 -8.51
CA GLY A 40 -1.22 -5.62 -8.58
C GLY A 40 -0.05 -4.67 -8.81
N HIS A 41 -0.24 -3.66 -9.66
CA HIS A 41 0.76 -2.64 -9.92
C HIS A 41 1.06 -1.79 -8.68
N GLN A 42 0.02 -1.28 -7.99
CA GLN A 42 0.21 -0.51 -6.74
C GLN A 42 0.98 -1.34 -5.70
N PHE A 43 0.60 -2.62 -5.52
CA PHE A 43 1.30 -3.50 -4.61
C PHE A 43 2.78 -3.72 -5.01
N LEU A 44 3.04 -3.99 -6.29
CA LEU A 44 4.39 -4.20 -6.81
C LEU A 44 5.27 -2.97 -6.57
N MET A 45 4.73 -1.79 -6.86
CA MET A 45 5.44 -0.52 -6.75
C MET A 45 5.65 -0.08 -5.30
N CYS A 46 4.71 -0.36 -4.40
CA CYS A 46 4.86 -0.02 -2.99
C CYS A 46 5.77 -0.98 -2.22
N ALA A 47 5.68 -2.29 -2.46
CA ALA A 47 6.32 -3.30 -1.62
C ALA A 47 7.63 -3.84 -2.19
N TRP A 48 7.76 -3.95 -3.52
CA TRP A 48 8.92 -4.61 -4.15
C TRP A 48 9.79 -3.65 -4.97
N ARG A 49 9.21 -2.57 -5.49
CA ARG A 49 9.91 -1.53 -6.25
C ARG A 49 9.78 -0.17 -5.58
N THR A 50 9.72 -0.14 -4.25
CA THR A 50 9.70 1.11 -3.48
C THR A 50 10.86 1.99 -3.93
N TYR A 51 10.58 3.26 -4.20
CA TYR A 51 11.65 4.21 -4.50
C TYR A 51 12.40 4.53 -3.21
N ASP A 52 13.71 4.40 -3.21
CA ASP A 52 14.53 4.53 -2.01
C ASP A 52 15.75 5.45 -2.20
N PRO A 53 15.51 6.74 -2.46
CA PRO A 53 16.58 7.69 -2.71
C PRO A 53 17.42 7.91 -1.43
N PRO A 54 18.73 8.20 -1.60
CA PRO A 54 19.54 8.66 -0.49
C PRO A 54 19.07 10.05 -0.03
N ILE A 55 18.99 10.26 1.29
CA ILE A 55 18.57 11.56 1.84
C ILE A 55 19.74 12.56 1.95
N GLU A 56 20.97 12.06 2.09
CA GLU A 56 22.17 12.90 2.30
C GLU A 56 23.03 13.05 1.04
N LEU A 57 22.69 12.36 -0.04
CA LEU A 57 23.43 12.38 -1.30
C LEU A 57 22.61 13.05 -2.40
N PRO A 58 23.26 13.54 -3.48
CA PRO A 58 22.54 14.01 -4.65
C PRO A 58 21.55 12.97 -5.18
N LEU A 59 20.35 13.43 -5.54
CA LEU A 59 19.29 12.56 -6.03
C LEU A 59 19.73 11.88 -7.34
N PRO A 60 19.80 10.54 -7.41
CA PRO A 60 20.07 9.85 -8.66
C PRO A 60 18.93 10.10 -9.66
N ARG A 61 19.20 9.91 -10.96
CA ARG A 61 18.16 10.02 -11.99
C ARG A 61 17.02 9.03 -11.71
N ILE A 62 15.80 9.52 -11.57
CA ILE A 62 14.58 8.73 -11.42
C ILE A 62 14.38 7.87 -12.68
N PRO A 63 14.31 6.54 -12.56
CA PRO A 63 13.99 5.65 -13.69
C PRO A 63 12.58 5.87 -14.24
N GLY A 64 12.35 5.57 -15.52
CA GLY A 64 11.04 5.77 -16.17
C GLY A 64 9.86 5.09 -15.47
N TYR A 65 10.05 3.90 -14.90
CA TYR A 65 8.99 3.22 -14.14
C TYR A 65 8.69 3.91 -12.80
N GLN A 66 9.67 4.56 -12.16
CA GLN A 66 9.44 5.37 -10.96
C GLN A 66 8.80 6.71 -11.32
N PHE A 67 9.16 7.28 -12.47
CA PHE A 67 8.47 8.44 -13.02
C PHE A 67 6.97 8.16 -13.10
N GLN A 68 6.56 7.10 -13.81
CA GLN A 68 5.15 6.73 -13.96
C GLN A 68 4.42 6.55 -12.61
N ASP A 69 5.08 5.94 -11.62
CA ASP A 69 4.44 5.64 -10.35
C ASP A 69 4.37 6.84 -9.37
N ILE A 70 5.30 7.78 -9.44
CA ILE A 70 5.24 9.00 -8.60
C ILE A 70 4.08 9.90 -9.04
N TYR A 71 3.77 9.91 -10.33
CA TYR A 71 2.68 10.68 -10.89
C TYR A 71 1.29 10.14 -10.52
N ASN A 72 0.29 11.02 -10.65
CA ASN A 72 -1.12 10.72 -10.37
C ASN A 72 -1.34 10.23 -8.92
N LYS A 73 -0.44 10.62 -8.01
CA LYS A 73 -0.54 10.43 -6.57
C LYS A 73 -0.76 11.75 -5.86
N SER A 74 -1.60 11.75 -4.82
CA SER A 74 -1.91 12.95 -4.04
C SER A 74 -0.84 13.26 -3.00
N VAL A 75 -0.18 12.27 -2.42
CA VAL A 75 0.80 12.51 -1.35
C VAL A 75 1.91 11.45 -1.31
N PRO A 76 3.17 11.82 -1.03
CA PRO A 76 4.22 10.87 -0.70
C PRO A 76 4.17 10.47 0.79
N ILE A 77 4.38 9.19 1.05
CA ILE A 77 4.60 8.61 2.38
C ILE A 77 6.06 8.15 2.47
N TYR A 78 6.83 8.85 3.29
CA TYR A 78 8.22 8.52 3.59
C TYR A 78 8.27 7.52 4.75
N ILE A 79 8.81 6.33 4.49
CA ILE A 79 9.00 5.28 5.49
C ILE A 79 10.47 5.29 5.92
N LEU A 80 10.73 5.63 7.18
CA LEU A 80 12.07 5.62 7.74
C LEU A 80 12.67 4.20 7.82
N LYS A 81 14.00 4.09 7.92
CA LYS A 81 14.75 2.82 7.96
C LYS A 81 14.45 1.81 6.84
N GLY A 82 13.83 2.23 5.74
CA GLY A 82 13.55 1.40 4.57
C GLY A 82 12.71 0.13 4.83
N HIS A 83 11.80 0.14 5.81
CA HIS A 83 10.95 -1.02 6.13
C HIS A 83 9.82 -1.23 5.09
N TRP A 84 10.18 -1.65 3.88
CA TRP A 84 9.26 -1.87 2.75
C TRP A 84 8.15 -2.89 3.01
N TRP A 85 8.34 -3.84 3.95
CA TRP A 85 7.26 -4.74 4.41
C TRP A 85 6.05 -4.00 4.96
N LEU A 86 6.27 -2.86 5.63
CA LEU A 86 5.20 -2.00 6.14
C LEU A 86 4.40 -1.38 4.99
N ALA A 87 5.06 -1.05 3.87
CA ALA A 87 4.43 -0.43 2.72
C ALA A 87 3.30 -1.29 2.15
N GLY A 88 3.48 -2.60 2.05
CA GLY A 88 2.43 -3.50 1.54
C GLY A 88 1.19 -3.57 2.44
N ILE A 89 1.37 -3.50 3.76
CA ILE A 89 0.25 -3.53 4.72
C ILE A 89 -0.49 -2.17 4.70
N LEU A 90 0.26 -1.07 4.66
CA LEU A 90 -0.30 0.27 4.50
C LEU A 90 -1.04 0.40 3.17
N ASP A 91 -0.47 -0.11 2.08
CA ASP A 91 -1.09 -0.10 0.77
C ASP A 91 -2.43 -0.83 0.79
N ASN A 92 -2.53 -2.01 1.42
CA ASN A 92 -3.80 -2.70 1.63
C ASN A 92 -4.82 -1.85 2.41
N TYR A 93 -4.40 -1.23 3.51
CA TYR A 93 -5.26 -0.37 4.31
C TYR A 93 -5.78 0.84 3.51
N ILE A 94 -4.88 1.54 2.83
CA ILE A 94 -5.18 2.77 2.09
C ILE A 94 -6.02 2.45 0.86
N TYR A 95 -5.66 1.40 0.11
CA TYR A 95 -6.39 0.98 -1.09
C TYR A 95 -7.85 0.68 -0.77
N ARG A 96 -8.14 -0.11 0.27
CA ARG A 96 -9.52 -0.47 0.66
C ARG A 96 -10.37 0.73 1.11
N ARG A 97 -9.76 1.83 1.56
CA ARG A 97 -10.48 3.06 1.92
C ARG A 97 -10.73 3.96 0.72
N TRP A 98 -9.72 4.11 -0.14
CA TRP A 98 -9.75 4.96 -1.32
C TRP A 98 -10.59 4.35 -2.44
N PHE A 99 -10.35 3.08 -2.76
CA PHE A 99 -10.95 2.39 -3.88
C PHE A 99 -12.45 2.17 -3.69
N LYS A 100 -13.21 2.49 -4.74
CA LYS A 100 -14.64 2.23 -4.89
C LYS A 100 -14.78 1.26 -6.07
N PRO A 101 -15.21 0.01 -5.83
CA PRO A 101 -15.44 -0.97 -6.88
C PRO A 101 -16.19 -0.37 -8.06
N TYR A 102 -15.68 -0.61 -9.27
CA TYR A 102 -16.22 -0.13 -10.54
C TYR A 102 -16.21 1.39 -10.77
N ARG A 103 -16.16 2.19 -9.72
CA ARG A 103 -16.34 3.65 -9.77
C ARG A 103 -15.04 4.43 -9.66
N SER A 104 -14.00 3.83 -9.07
CA SER A 104 -12.70 4.50 -8.94
C SER A 104 -12.06 4.69 -10.30
N GLU A 105 -11.47 5.85 -10.46
CA GLU A 105 -10.68 6.21 -11.62
C GLU A 105 -9.25 5.73 -11.36
N ILE A 106 -8.77 4.80 -12.18
CA ILE A 106 -7.55 4.00 -11.93
C ILE A 106 -6.54 4.09 -13.09
N GLU A 107 -6.97 4.69 -14.19
CA GLU A 107 -6.21 4.93 -15.40
C GLU A 107 -4.93 5.71 -15.08
N TYR A 108 -3.85 5.36 -15.79
CA TYR A 108 -2.52 5.94 -15.58
C TYR A 108 -2.03 5.84 -14.12
N GLY A 109 -2.42 4.78 -13.40
CA GLY A 109 -1.93 4.46 -12.07
C GLY A 109 -2.38 5.42 -10.98
N ARG A 110 -3.53 6.08 -11.16
CA ARG A 110 -4.09 7.00 -10.17
C ARG A 110 -4.33 6.29 -8.84
N PHE A 111 -3.79 6.86 -7.78
CA PHE A 111 -3.98 6.38 -6.41
C PHE A 111 -3.64 7.51 -5.43
N ILE A 112 -4.03 7.42 -4.16
CA ILE A 112 -3.82 8.52 -3.23
C ILE A 112 -2.35 8.72 -2.83
N THR A 113 -1.55 7.66 -2.78
CA THR A 113 -0.21 7.71 -2.15
C THR A 113 0.90 7.12 -2.98
N LYS A 114 2.12 7.66 -2.83
CA LYS A 114 3.39 7.03 -3.23
C LYS A 114 4.22 6.70 -2.01
N PHE A 115 4.70 5.48 -1.89
CA PHE A 115 5.65 5.12 -0.83
C PHE A 115 7.10 5.38 -1.26
N ILE A 116 7.87 6.00 -0.37
CA ILE A 116 9.29 6.30 -0.54
C ILE A 116 10.05 5.81 0.70
N GLY A 117 11.01 4.90 0.51
CA GLY A 117 11.80 4.31 1.60
C GLY A 117 13.07 5.11 1.87
N LEU A 118 13.34 5.45 3.13
CA LEU A 118 14.57 6.14 3.53
C LEU A 118 15.42 5.19 4.36
N ARG A 119 16.51 4.67 3.80
CA ARG A 119 17.31 3.60 4.45
C ARG A 119 18.12 4.10 5.66
N ASP A 120 18.64 5.33 5.59
CA ASP A 120 19.66 5.83 6.52
C ASP A 120 19.13 6.86 7.52
N THR A 121 17.85 6.76 7.92
CA THR A 121 17.20 7.77 8.76
C THR A 121 16.48 7.12 9.91
N ASP A 122 16.95 7.40 11.14
CA ASP A 122 16.50 6.67 12.32
C ASP A 122 15.24 7.22 12.96
N THR A 123 15.22 8.52 13.27
CA THR A 123 14.20 9.11 14.14
C THR A 123 13.68 10.40 13.54
N PRO A 124 12.35 10.60 13.52
CA PRO A 124 11.79 11.87 13.11
C PRO A 124 12.15 12.96 14.12
N CYS A 125 12.84 13.98 13.66
CA CYS A 125 13.09 15.23 14.38
C CYS A 125 12.99 16.40 13.39
N ALA A 126 12.94 17.64 13.88
CA ALA A 126 12.80 18.81 13.02
C ALA A 126 13.85 18.87 11.89
N ALA A 127 15.11 18.54 12.20
CA ALA A 127 16.19 18.49 11.19
C ALA A 127 15.96 17.39 10.14
N THR A 128 15.52 16.20 10.56
CA THR A 128 15.18 15.10 9.64
C THR A 128 14.01 15.48 8.74
N LEU A 129 12.94 16.06 9.31
CA LEU A 129 11.77 16.49 8.54
C LEU A 129 12.16 17.53 7.48
N GLN A 130 13.03 18.49 7.82
CA GLN A 130 13.50 19.47 6.86
C GLN A 130 14.29 18.82 5.71
N ARG A 131 15.11 17.80 5.98
CA ARG A 131 15.80 17.04 4.93
C ARG A 131 14.82 16.31 4.02
N ILE A 132 13.77 15.72 4.59
CA ILE A 132 12.71 15.04 3.83
C ILE A 132 11.95 16.03 2.94
N VAL A 133 11.64 17.23 3.44
CA VAL A 133 11.02 18.30 2.65
C VAL A 133 11.93 18.71 1.49
N SER A 134 13.22 18.93 1.75
CA SER A 134 14.21 19.25 0.69
C SER A 134 14.33 18.12 -0.35
N LEU A 135 14.35 16.87 0.09
CA LEU A 135 14.35 15.70 -0.78
C LEU A 135 13.09 15.64 -1.65
N ASN A 136 11.91 15.89 -1.07
CA ASN A 136 10.65 15.93 -1.81
C ASN A 136 10.69 17.00 -2.91
N GLY A 137 11.19 18.20 -2.57
CA GLY A 137 11.41 19.27 -3.54
C GLY A 137 12.35 18.85 -4.67
N ALA A 138 13.45 18.18 -4.37
CA ALA A 138 14.40 17.68 -5.36
C ALA A 138 13.77 16.61 -6.28
N VAL A 139 12.98 15.70 -5.73
CA VAL A 139 12.22 14.68 -6.48
C VAL A 139 11.24 15.34 -7.45
N CYS A 140 10.44 16.30 -6.97
CA CYS A 140 9.49 17.03 -7.79
C CYS A 140 10.19 17.80 -8.92
N ALA A 141 11.30 18.49 -8.61
CA ALA A 141 12.08 19.22 -9.60
C ALA A 141 12.67 18.30 -10.68
N GLN A 142 13.24 17.15 -10.28
CA GLN A 142 13.81 16.21 -11.25
C GLN A 142 12.73 15.60 -12.16
N ILE A 143 11.54 15.33 -11.62
CA ILE A 143 10.39 14.84 -12.39
C ILE A 143 9.92 15.88 -13.42
N HIS A 144 9.89 17.16 -13.06
CA HIS A 144 9.58 18.23 -14.00
C HIS A 144 10.62 18.34 -15.12
N GLU A 145 11.90 18.20 -14.81
CA GLU A 145 12.96 18.22 -15.83
C GLU A 145 12.91 16.98 -16.74
N LEU A 146 12.63 15.79 -16.20
CA LEU A 146 12.44 14.58 -17.00
C LEU A 146 11.27 14.74 -17.98
N ARG A 147 10.17 15.38 -17.56
CA ARG A 147 9.04 15.67 -18.45
C ARG A 147 9.47 16.52 -19.65
N LYS A 148 10.22 17.59 -19.41
CA LYS A 148 10.76 18.45 -20.47
C LYS A 148 11.76 17.72 -21.36
N GLU A 149 12.57 16.81 -20.80
CA GLU A 149 13.46 15.95 -21.58
C GLU A 149 12.65 15.05 -22.52
N TYR A 150 11.59 14.40 -22.03
CA TYR A 150 10.73 13.54 -22.83
C TYR A 150 10.05 14.31 -23.98
N ASP A 151 9.52 15.51 -23.71
CA ASP A 151 8.97 16.40 -24.76
C ASP A 151 9.98 16.65 -25.88
N ARG A 152 11.23 17.00 -25.52
CA ARG A 152 12.29 17.28 -26.50
C ARG A 152 12.68 16.04 -27.30
N VAL A 153 12.82 14.89 -26.65
CA VAL A 153 13.27 13.67 -27.34
C VAL A 153 12.20 13.11 -28.26
N ILE A 154 10.93 13.19 -27.87
CA ILE A 154 9.79 12.77 -28.71
C ILE A 154 9.68 13.69 -29.94
N ALA A 155 9.87 15.01 -29.77
CA ALA A 155 9.87 15.96 -30.88
C ALA A 155 11.05 15.79 -31.85
N GLY A 156 12.21 15.31 -31.38
CA GLY A 156 13.45 15.20 -32.16
C GLY A 156 13.70 13.87 -32.88
N GLU A 157 12.67 13.04 -33.10
CA GLU A 157 12.73 11.70 -33.74
C GLU A 157 13.73 10.70 -33.11
N SER A 158 14.29 11.00 -31.94
CA SER A 158 15.22 10.13 -31.19
C SER A 158 14.48 9.23 -30.18
N ALA A 159 13.23 8.87 -30.48
CA ALA A 159 12.31 8.10 -29.63
C ALA A 159 12.70 6.60 -29.45
N ARG A 160 13.90 6.20 -29.86
CA ARG A 160 14.43 4.83 -29.68
C ARG A 160 15.04 4.59 -28.30
N ARG A 161 15.11 5.60 -27.43
CA ARG A 161 15.60 5.40 -26.06
C ARG A 161 14.55 4.65 -25.24
N LEU A 162 14.93 3.49 -24.70
CA LEU A 162 14.06 2.61 -23.91
C LEU A 162 13.61 3.24 -22.57
N ASP A 163 14.21 4.35 -22.13
CA ASP A 163 13.91 5.02 -20.85
C ASP A 163 12.87 6.15 -20.95
N ILE A 164 12.25 6.34 -22.13
CA ILE A 164 11.24 7.38 -22.36
C ILE A 164 9.83 6.83 -22.15
N VAL A 165 9.05 7.58 -21.37
CA VAL A 165 7.61 7.37 -21.21
C VAL A 165 6.92 8.17 -22.31
N LYS A 166 6.44 7.51 -23.37
CA LYS A 166 5.91 8.19 -24.58
C LYS A 166 4.62 8.97 -24.32
N ASP A 167 3.84 8.48 -23.38
CA ASP A 167 2.55 8.98 -22.95
C ASP A 167 2.67 9.84 -21.67
N HIS A 168 3.86 10.42 -21.41
CA HIS A 168 4.18 11.19 -20.20
C HIS A 168 3.23 12.37 -19.94
N HIS A 169 2.47 12.81 -20.94
CA HIS A 169 1.50 13.87 -20.80
C HIS A 169 0.28 13.49 -19.95
N HIS A 170 -0.06 12.19 -19.85
CA HIS A 170 -1.11 11.67 -18.97
C HIS A 170 -0.66 11.48 -17.50
N TYR A 171 0.61 11.71 -17.22
CA TYR A 171 1.18 11.61 -15.87
C TYR A 171 1.30 13.03 -15.28
N VAL A 172 0.46 13.36 -14.29
CA VAL A 172 0.34 14.71 -13.71
C VAL A 172 0.78 14.74 -12.26
N LEU A 173 1.75 15.62 -11.95
CA LEU A 173 2.30 15.73 -10.60
C LEU A 173 1.31 16.59 -9.82
N GLN A 174 0.60 15.98 -8.88
CA GLN A 174 -0.46 16.67 -8.17
C GLN A 174 0.15 17.78 -7.29
N PRO A 175 -0.45 18.97 -7.25
CA PRO A 175 -0.04 20.02 -6.31
C PRO A 175 0.01 19.54 -4.85
N LEU A 176 -0.93 18.69 -4.43
CA LEU A 176 -0.90 18.07 -3.10
C LEU A 176 0.37 17.25 -2.83
N PHE A 177 0.93 16.60 -3.84
CA PHE A 177 2.15 15.79 -3.71
C PHE A 177 3.36 16.67 -3.36
N GLN A 178 3.35 17.90 -3.88
CA GLN A 178 4.39 18.89 -3.64
C GLN A 178 4.18 19.61 -2.31
N ALA A 179 2.93 19.85 -1.93
CA ALA A 179 2.53 20.67 -0.78
C ALA A 179 2.54 19.93 0.56
N LEU A 180 2.29 18.62 0.55
CA LEU A 180 2.06 17.80 1.74
C LEU A 180 2.85 16.51 1.66
N LEU A 181 3.35 16.02 2.78
CA LEU A 181 3.96 14.69 2.87
C LEU A 181 3.66 14.03 4.23
N LEU A 182 3.68 12.70 4.26
CA LEU A 182 3.56 11.91 5.48
C LEU A 182 4.92 11.27 5.78
N VAL A 183 5.29 11.21 7.07
CA VAL A 183 6.49 10.54 7.54
C VAL A 183 6.11 9.48 8.58
N LEU A 184 6.44 8.23 8.29
CA LEU A 184 6.18 7.08 9.14
C LEU A 184 7.48 6.57 9.75
N ASN A 185 7.45 6.38 11.07
CA ASN A 185 8.51 5.72 11.80
C ASN A 185 8.13 4.24 12.03
N PRO A 186 8.82 3.27 11.41
CA PRO A 186 8.47 1.86 11.55
C PRO A 186 8.58 1.30 12.96
N THR A 187 9.26 1.99 13.90
CA THR A 187 9.30 1.56 15.30
C THR A 187 7.95 1.65 15.99
N ASP A 188 7.04 2.45 15.44
CA ASP A 188 5.69 2.63 15.97
C ASP A 188 4.72 1.54 15.44
N TRP A 189 5.21 0.64 14.57
CA TRP A 189 4.47 -0.52 14.09
C TRP A 189 4.84 -1.76 14.91
N HIS A 190 3.82 -2.46 15.41
CA HIS A 190 3.96 -3.60 16.31
C HIS A 190 3.38 -4.90 15.72
N GLY A 191 3.26 -4.96 14.39
CA GLY A 191 2.75 -6.13 13.67
C GLY A 191 1.24 -6.07 13.42
N GLU A 192 0.65 -4.87 13.45
CA GLU A 192 -0.70 -4.62 12.98
C GLU A 192 -0.85 -5.04 11.51
N ASP A 193 -2.01 -5.59 11.18
CA ASP A 193 -2.44 -5.87 9.82
C ASP A 193 -3.20 -4.68 9.21
N SER A 194 -3.60 -4.80 7.95
CA SER A 194 -4.37 -3.79 7.22
C SER A 194 -5.76 -3.53 7.79
N SER A 195 -6.23 -4.25 8.79
CA SER A 195 -7.48 -3.91 9.50
C SER A 195 -7.26 -2.94 10.66
N SER A 196 -6.03 -2.88 11.19
CA SER A 196 -5.70 -2.21 12.45
C SER A 196 -4.58 -1.17 12.33
N ILE A 197 -3.80 -1.23 11.24
CA ILE A 197 -2.65 -0.33 10.99
C ILE A 197 -3.01 1.15 10.94
N GLY A 198 -4.28 1.50 10.69
CA GLY A 198 -4.75 2.89 10.72
C GLY A 198 -4.48 3.62 12.04
N ARG A 199 -4.28 2.89 13.14
CA ARG A 199 -4.01 3.46 14.48
C ARG A 199 -2.57 3.86 14.70
N ILE A 200 -1.63 3.44 13.85
CA ILE A 200 -0.22 3.76 14.07
C ILE A 200 0.01 5.27 13.90
N PRO A 201 0.90 5.87 14.70
CA PRO A 201 1.28 7.27 14.55
C PRO A 201 1.95 7.57 13.19
N VAL A 202 1.69 8.76 12.68
CA VAL A 202 2.31 9.35 11.49
C VAL A 202 2.54 10.84 11.73
N ILE A 203 3.54 11.41 11.06
CA ILE A 203 3.77 12.85 11.06
C ILE A 203 3.33 13.40 9.72
N LEU A 204 2.41 14.36 9.74
CA LEU A 204 1.94 15.08 8.57
C LEU A 204 2.69 16.41 8.47
N VAL A 205 3.31 16.69 7.32
CA VAL A 205 4.22 17.83 7.13
C VAL A 205 3.79 18.66 5.92
N ARG A 206 3.59 19.96 6.12
CA ARG A 206 3.44 20.95 5.03
C ARG A 206 4.83 21.34 4.53
N THR A 207 5.04 21.31 3.23
CA THR A 207 6.33 21.65 2.62
C THR A 207 6.51 23.16 2.42
N GLY A 208 5.41 23.92 2.47
CA GLY A 208 5.36 25.35 2.13
C GLY A 208 5.13 25.63 0.65
N VAL A 209 5.03 24.60 -0.21
CA VAL A 209 4.62 24.76 -1.61
C VAL A 209 3.10 24.89 -1.67
N GLU A 210 2.62 26.03 -2.16
CA GLU A 210 1.18 26.29 -2.32
C GLU A 210 0.73 26.41 -3.78
N ASP A 211 1.68 26.39 -4.72
CA ASP A 211 1.42 26.56 -6.14
C ASP A 211 0.45 25.48 -6.68
N GLY A 212 -0.64 25.93 -7.31
CA GLY A 212 -1.62 25.05 -7.94
C GLY A 212 -2.62 24.40 -7.00
N LEU A 213 -2.58 24.71 -5.70
CA LEU A 213 -3.64 24.37 -4.76
C LEU A 213 -4.84 25.31 -4.93
N SER A 214 -6.04 24.79 -4.65
CA SER A 214 -7.26 25.57 -4.63
C SER A 214 -7.29 26.58 -3.47
N GLU A 215 -6.73 26.18 -2.32
CA GLU A 215 -6.65 26.97 -1.10
C GLU A 215 -5.44 26.49 -0.25
N PRO A 216 -4.92 27.32 0.67
CA PRO A 216 -3.87 26.90 1.60
C PRO A 216 -4.24 25.66 2.41
N ILE A 217 -3.22 24.89 2.83
CA ILE A 217 -3.40 23.70 3.67
C ILE A 217 -3.30 24.11 5.14
N THR A 218 -4.38 23.94 5.88
CA THR A 218 -4.42 24.10 7.35
C THR A 218 -4.80 22.77 8.01
N PHE A 219 -4.35 22.56 9.25
CA PHE A 219 -4.70 21.37 10.04
C PHE A 219 -5.92 21.58 10.94
N GLU A 220 -6.66 22.68 10.75
CA GLU A 220 -7.78 23.07 11.61
C GLU A 220 -8.89 22.00 11.63
N SER A 221 -9.15 21.34 10.49
CA SER A 221 -10.18 20.30 10.38
C SER A 221 -9.83 18.99 11.11
N ILE A 222 -8.59 18.83 11.58
CA ILE A 222 -8.10 17.64 12.28
C ILE A 222 -7.39 17.97 13.60
N VAL A 223 -7.54 19.20 14.11
CA VAL A 223 -6.85 19.67 15.31
C VAL A 223 -7.24 18.85 16.55
N ASP A 224 -8.49 18.37 16.62
CA ASP A 224 -9.02 17.53 17.68
C ASP A 224 -8.45 16.09 17.66
N LYS A 225 -7.87 15.68 16.53
CA LYS A 225 -7.27 14.36 16.30
C LYS A 225 -5.74 14.42 16.23
N THR A 226 -5.15 15.53 16.65
CA THR A 226 -3.71 15.76 16.66
C THR A 226 -3.13 15.38 18.01
N ASP A 227 -2.16 14.47 18.03
CA ASP A 227 -1.47 14.01 19.25
C ASP A 227 -0.41 15.02 19.73
N GLY A 228 0.03 15.93 18.85
CA GLY A 228 0.95 17.01 19.18
C GLY A 228 1.60 17.65 17.96
N TYR A 229 2.25 18.79 18.17
CA TYR A 229 3.02 19.49 17.15
C TYR A 229 4.49 19.05 17.22
N VAL A 230 5.05 18.66 16.08
CA VAL A 230 6.48 18.35 15.93
C VAL A 230 7.26 19.59 15.46
N GLY A 231 6.55 20.55 14.86
CA GLY A 231 7.04 21.87 14.48
C GLY A 231 5.89 22.72 13.94
N GLU A 232 6.18 23.95 13.50
CA GLU A 232 5.17 24.88 12.95
C GLU A 232 4.41 24.31 11.74
N ASN A 233 5.10 23.49 10.94
CA ASN A 233 4.55 22.90 9.72
C ASN A 233 4.33 21.39 9.82
N ALA A 234 4.42 20.81 11.03
CA ALA A 234 4.34 19.37 11.21
C ALA A 234 3.55 18.97 12.46
N ILE A 235 2.57 18.08 12.27
CA ILE A 235 1.75 17.52 13.35
C ILE A 235 1.91 16.01 13.42
N ARG A 236 1.74 15.44 14.61
CA ARG A 236 1.61 14.00 14.83
C ARG A 236 0.14 13.64 14.94
N THR A 237 -0.29 12.61 14.23
CA THR A 237 -1.64 12.04 14.28
C THR A 237 -1.57 10.56 13.91
N THR A 238 -2.69 9.92 13.62
CA THR A 238 -2.75 8.52 13.16
C THR A 238 -2.79 8.42 11.63
N VAL A 239 -2.36 7.28 11.08
CA VAL A 239 -2.49 6.98 9.64
C VAL A 239 -3.94 7.16 9.17
N GLU A 240 -4.91 6.71 9.95
CA GLU A 240 -6.33 6.87 9.65
C GLU A 240 -6.74 8.33 9.45
N THR A 241 -6.38 9.20 10.40
CA THR A 241 -6.69 10.63 10.35
C THR A 241 -5.97 11.31 9.19
N ALA A 242 -4.68 11.02 9.00
CA ALA A 242 -3.90 11.64 7.94
C ALA A 242 -4.42 11.24 6.55
N ILE A 243 -4.73 9.97 6.32
CA ILE A 243 -5.27 9.51 5.03
C ILE A 243 -6.67 10.08 4.79
N GLY A 244 -7.53 10.13 5.82
CA GLY A 244 -8.83 10.81 5.72
C GLY A 244 -8.69 12.28 5.32
N PHE A 245 -7.77 13.00 5.95
CA PHE A 245 -7.47 14.39 5.61
C PHE A 245 -6.97 14.55 4.17
N VAL A 246 -6.08 13.68 3.68
CA VAL A 246 -5.62 13.73 2.29
C VAL A 246 -6.75 13.43 1.30
N MET A 247 -7.66 12.49 1.61
CA MET A 247 -8.84 12.23 0.79
C MET A 247 -9.76 13.46 0.70
N ASP A 248 -9.95 14.16 1.82
CA ASP A 248 -10.76 15.40 1.86
C ASP A 248 -10.10 16.53 1.04
N LEU A 249 -8.78 16.67 1.11
CA LEU A 249 -8.02 17.59 0.27
C LEU A 249 -8.11 17.22 -1.22
N GLU A 250 -7.94 15.95 -1.59
CA GLU A 250 -8.09 15.49 -2.98
C GLU A 250 -9.50 15.81 -3.51
N ALA A 251 -10.54 15.59 -2.69
CA ALA A 251 -11.90 15.94 -3.04
C ALA A 251 -12.08 17.45 -3.22
N ARG A 252 -11.45 18.28 -2.37
CA ARG A 252 -11.44 19.75 -2.51
C ARG A 252 -10.79 20.16 -3.83
N GLU A 253 -9.59 19.67 -4.12
CA GLU A 253 -8.87 20.00 -5.36
C GLU A 253 -9.64 19.52 -6.59
N THR A 254 -10.28 18.35 -6.51
CA THR A 254 -11.14 17.82 -7.58
C THR A 254 -12.36 18.69 -7.83
N ARG A 255 -12.99 19.25 -6.78
CA ARG A 255 -14.11 20.20 -6.95
C ARG A 255 -13.68 21.51 -7.61
N ALA A 256 -12.47 21.98 -7.32
CA ALA A 256 -11.95 23.24 -7.84
C ALA A 256 -11.47 23.12 -9.29
N PHE A 257 -10.78 22.03 -9.63
CA PHE A 257 -10.06 21.89 -10.90
C PHE A 257 -10.49 20.72 -11.78
N GLY A 258 -11.40 19.87 -11.29
CA GLY A 258 -11.67 18.57 -11.89
C GLY A 258 -10.57 17.55 -11.58
N LEU A 259 -10.77 16.32 -12.08
CA LEU A 259 -9.78 15.26 -11.96
C LEU A 259 -8.61 15.53 -12.91
N ARG A 260 -7.38 15.40 -12.40
CA ARG A 260 -6.14 15.57 -13.16
C ARG A 260 -5.33 14.26 -13.13
N PRO A 261 -4.92 13.68 -14.27
CA PRO A 261 -5.31 14.06 -15.63
C PRO A 261 -6.84 13.99 -15.84
N ASP A 262 -7.34 14.75 -16.80
CA ASP A 262 -8.74 14.66 -17.22
C ASP A 262 -8.96 13.29 -17.85
N GLN A 263 -9.86 12.49 -17.27
CA GLN A 263 -10.08 11.10 -17.67
C GLN A 263 -10.69 10.94 -19.05
N THR A 264 -11.49 11.91 -19.49
CA THR A 264 -12.12 11.83 -20.81
C THR A 264 -11.11 12.20 -21.88
N ALA A 265 -10.29 13.22 -21.64
CA ALA A 265 -9.23 13.65 -22.53
C ALA A 265 -8.04 12.68 -22.55
N SER A 266 -7.77 11.99 -21.44
CA SER A 266 -6.74 10.96 -21.35
C SER A 266 -7.22 9.58 -21.75
N TRP A 267 -8.46 9.40 -22.21
CA TRP A 267 -8.97 8.08 -22.53
C TRP A 267 -8.30 7.52 -23.80
N ASP A 268 -7.42 6.53 -23.62
CA ASP A 268 -6.85 5.73 -24.70
C ASP A 268 -6.97 4.22 -24.38
N PRO A 269 -7.97 3.52 -24.93
CA PRO A 269 -8.17 2.10 -24.64
C PRO A 269 -7.04 1.23 -25.19
N ASP A 270 -6.34 1.64 -26.25
CA ASP A 270 -5.24 0.88 -26.82
C ASP A 270 -3.99 0.98 -25.95
N ALA A 271 -3.75 2.12 -25.30
CA ALA A 271 -2.67 2.28 -24.32
C ALA A 271 -2.98 1.60 -22.97
N LEU A 272 -4.25 1.58 -22.56
CA LEU A 272 -4.67 1.09 -21.25
C LEU A 272 -4.95 -0.42 -21.22
N PHE A 273 -5.31 -1.04 -22.34
CA PHE A 273 -5.61 -2.47 -22.40
C PHE A 273 -5.37 -3.07 -23.79
N ASP A 274 -4.18 -3.65 -24.03
CA ASP A 274 -3.72 -4.15 -25.35
C ASP A 274 -4.60 -5.28 -25.97
N GLY A 275 -5.55 -5.85 -25.21
CA GLY A 275 -6.41 -6.95 -25.65
C GLY A 275 -7.88 -6.61 -25.94
N TRP A 276 -8.31 -5.35 -25.81
CA TRP A 276 -9.76 -5.05 -25.73
C TRP A 276 -10.45 -5.32 -27.06
N ARG A 277 -9.76 -5.07 -28.18
CA ARG A 277 -10.26 -5.31 -29.54
C ARG A 277 -10.49 -6.78 -29.83
N GLU A 278 -9.78 -7.69 -29.17
CA GLU A 278 -10.05 -9.12 -29.31
C GLU A 278 -11.34 -9.52 -28.59
N ILE A 279 -11.61 -8.91 -27.44
CA ILE A 279 -12.81 -9.18 -26.64
C ILE A 279 -14.05 -8.50 -27.26
N MET A 280 -13.87 -7.34 -27.87
CA MET A 280 -14.94 -6.50 -28.42
C MET A 280 -14.61 -6.03 -29.85
N PRO A 281 -14.47 -6.94 -30.84
CA PRO A 281 -13.92 -6.63 -32.17
C PRO A 281 -14.80 -5.73 -33.05
N PHE A 282 -16.10 -5.65 -32.76
CA PHE A 282 -17.07 -4.88 -33.53
C PHE A 282 -17.64 -3.68 -32.75
N ASP A 283 -17.14 -3.44 -31.56
CA ASP A 283 -17.62 -2.40 -30.65
C ASP A 283 -16.57 -1.29 -30.48
N GLN A 284 -17.02 -0.14 -29.97
CA GLN A 284 -16.15 0.92 -29.50
C GLN A 284 -16.12 0.95 -27.98
N LEU A 285 -14.93 1.08 -27.40
CA LEU A 285 -14.75 1.28 -25.97
C LEU A 285 -14.72 2.79 -25.67
N ILE A 286 -15.81 3.31 -25.08
CA ILE A 286 -16.06 4.75 -24.94
C ILE A 286 -15.96 5.17 -23.47
N GLY A 287 -15.11 6.17 -23.22
CA GLY A 287 -15.00 6.86 -21.94
C GLY A 287 -14.18 6.08 -20.90
N PRO A 288 -13.93 6.70 -19.73
CA PRO A 288 -13.16 6.05 -18.67
C PRO A 288 -13.79 4.72 -18.26
N SER A 289 -12.95 3.79 -17.82
CA SER A 289 -13.40 2.44 -17.48
C SER A 289 -14.38 2.43 -16.31
N SER A 290 -14.42 3.50 -15.50
CA SER A 290 -15.40 3.69 -14.42
C SER A 290 -16.86 3.67 -14.89
N ARG A 291 -17.11 3.83 -16.19
CA ARG A 291 -18.45 3.81 -16.80
C ARG A 291 -18.81 2.47 -17.44
N PHE A 292 -17.93 1.48 -17.39
CA PHE A 292 -18.13 0.20 -18.07
C PHE A 292 -19.16 -0.69 -17.39
N VAL A 293 -19.29 -0.56 -16.08
CA VAL A 293 -20.12 -1.44 -15.26
C VAL A 293 -21.29 -0.65 -14.72
N ASP A 294 -22.49 -1.16 -14.97
CA ASP A 294 -23.69 -0.76 -14.26
C ASP A 294 -23.68 -1.40 -12.86
N ASP A 295 -23.42 -0.58 -11.85
CA ASP A 295 -23.32 -1.03 -10.47
C ASP A 295 -24.67 -1.38 -9.82
N GLU A 296 -25.80 -1.01 -10.42
CA GLU A 296 -27.11 -1.53 -9.98
C GLU A 296 -27.24 -3.01 -10.34
N ARG A 297 -26.65 -3.41 -11.46
CA ARG A 297 -26.64 -4.81 -11.93
C ARG A 297 -25.52 -5.64 -11.31
N TYR A 298 -24.38 -5.02 -11.00
CA TYR A 298 -23.25 -5.64 -10.33
C TYR A 298 -22.99 -4.98 -8.97
N PRO A 299 -23.87 -5.21 -7.97
CA PRO A 299 -23.80 -4.51 -6.69
C PRO A 299 -22.61 -4.93 -5.82
N GLU A 300 -22.04 -6.12 -6.08
CA GLU A 300 -20.90 -6.66 -5.36
C GLU A 300 -19.63 -6.62 -6.22
N TRP A 301 -18.51 -6.29 -5.59
CA TRP A 301 -17.21 -6.34 -6.26
C TRP A 301 -16.80 -7.79 -6.53
N SER A 302 -16.50 -8.10 -7.78
CA SER A 302 -16.14 -9.44 -8.23
C SER A 302 -15.11 -9.38 -9.36
N GLY A 303 -14.71 -10.54 -9.89
CA GLY A 303 -13.70 -10.63 -10.95
C GLY A 303 -12.25 -10.50 -10.47
N PRO A 304 -11.29 -10.29 -11.39
CA PRO A 304 -9.86 -10.29 -11.09
C PRO A 304 -9.41 -9.25 -10.06
N GLY A 305 -9.97 -8.04 -10.10
CA GLY A 305 -9.70 -7.00 -9.09
C GLY A 305 -10.00 -7.47 -7.67
N HIS A 306 -11.20 -8.01 -7.46
CA HIS A 306 -11.63 -8.55 -6.17
C HIS A 306 -10.78 -9.74 -5.75
N PHE A 307 -10.50 -10.67 -6.67
CA PHE A 307 -9.63 -11.83 -6.41
C PHE A 307 -8.23 -11.39 -5.98
N PHE A 308 -7.66 -10.38 -6.64
CA PHE A 308 -6.34 -9.87 -6.31
C PHE A 308 -6.31 -9.28 -4.89
N ASP A 309 -7.29 -8.46 -4.52
CA ASP A 309 -7.32 -7.86 -3.17
C ASP A 309 -7.59 -8.90 -2.06
N THR A 310 -8.49 -9.84 -2.28
CA THR A 310 -8.92 -10.81 -1.25
C THR A 310 -8.00 -12.02 -1.13
N VAL A 311 -7.30 -12.40 -2.20
CA VAL A 311 -6.40 -13.56 -2.21
C VAL A 311 -4.95 -13.13 -2.21
N HIS A 312 -4.50 -12.43 -3.26
CA HIS A 312 -3.07 -12.11 -3.41
C HIS A 312 -2.57 -11.12 -2.36
N CYS A 313 -3.29 -10.02 -2.14
CA CYS A 313 -2.89 -9.00 -1.17
C CYS A 313 -2.94 -9.54 0.27
N VAL A 314 -3.92 -10.37 0.61
CA VAL A 314 -4.01 -11.04 1.93
C VAL A 314 -2.86 -12.03 2.13
N GLN A 315 -2.55 -12.87 1.14
CA GLN A 315 -1.42 -13.81 1.23
C GLN A 315 -0.09 -13.08 1.37
N ASN A 316 0.10 -11.99 0.64
CA ASN A 316 1.28 -11.15 0.71
C ASN A 316 1.40 -10.49 2.09
N GLU A 317 0.34 -9.90 2.60
CA GLU A 317 0.29 -9.32 3.95
C GLU A 317 0.67 -10.36 5.02
N GLN A 318 0.07 -11.54 4.98
CA GLN A 318 0.43 -12.63 5.90
C GLN A 318 1.90 -13.03 5.78
N ARG A 319 2.47 -13.00 4.56
CA ARG A 319 3.90 -13.25 4.35
C ARG A 319 4.76 -12.16 4.99
N GLU A 320 4.40 -10.89 4.85
CA GLU A 320 5.16 -9.79 5.44
C GLU A 320 5.05 -9.78 6.97
N LEU A 321 3.88 -10.10 7.55
CA LEU A 321 3.70 -10.28 8.99
C LEU A 321 4.57 -11.43 9.54
N ARG A 322 4.67 -12.55 8.83
CA ARG A 322 5.56 -13.67 9.20
C ARG A 322 7.04 -13.28 9.16
N ARG A 323 7.44 -12.46 8.18
CA ARG A 323 8.81 -11.93 8.07
C ARG A 323 9.11 -10.98 9.22
N TYR A 324 8.19 -10.09 9.56
CA TYR A 324 8.32 -9.19 10.71
C TYR A 324 8.48 -9.97 12.02
N ALA A 325 7.61 -10.96 12.27
CA ALA A 325 7.71 -11.80 13.47
C ALA A 325 9.06 -12.53 13.56
N SER A 326 9.56 -13.03 12.42
CA SER A 326 10.87 -13.69 12.35
C SER A 326 12.03 -12.72 12.63
N TRP A 327 11.99 -11.53 12.04
CA TRP A 327 12.99 -10.48 12.27
C TRP A 327 13.01 -9.99 13.72
N PHE A 328 11.83 -9.81 14.32
CA PHE A 328 11.69 -9.43 15.72
C PHE A 328 12.34 -10.47 16.65
N LEU A 329 12.07 -11.77 16.42
CA LEU A 329 12.65 -12.86 17.20
C LEU A 329 14.17 -12.96 17.08
N VAL A 330 14.74 -12.73 15.89
CA VAL A 330 16.19 -12.77 15.67
C VAL A 330 16.89 -11.60 16.36
N THR A 331 16.35 -10.38 16.21
CA THR A 331 16.92 -9.17 16.81
C THR A 331 16.91 -9.27 18.34
N TYR A 332 15.83 -9.77 18.93
CA TYR A 332 15.68 -9.93 20.38
C TYR A 332 16.61 -11.02 20.96
N ARG A 333 16.84 -12.12 20.22
CA ARG A 333 17.81 -13.15 20.63
C ARG A 333 19.26 -12.66 20.54
N GLY A 334 19.60 -11.85 19.55
CA GLY A 334 20.95 -11.28 19.37
C GLY A 334 21.35 -10.28 20.45
N THR A 335 20.39 -9.57 21.06
CA THR A 335 20.65 -8.69 22.21
C THR A 335 20.81 -9.45 23.53
N SER A 336 20.38 -10.72 23.60
CA SER A 336 20.48 -11.55 24.81
C SER A 336 21.81 -12.29 24.93
N THR A 337 22.66 -12.34 23.90
CA THR A 337 23.90 -13.14 23.92
C THR A 337 25.16 -12.34 24.28
N ASN A 338 25.02 -11.10 24.74
CA ASN A 338 26.14 -10.29 25.23
C ASN A 338 25.90 -9.79 26.67
N ARG A 339 26.00 -10.70 27.64
CA ARG A 339 26.74 -10.55 28.92
C ARG A 339 26.34 -11.68 29.88
N ASP A 340 27.37 -12.20 30.51
CA ASP A 340 27.36 -13.27 31.50
C ASP A 340 26.39 -13.06 32.67
N SER A 341 25.95 -14.21 33.19
CA SER A 341 25.52 -14.50 34.56
C SER A 341 24.21 -13.89 35.09
N ASP A 342 23.28 -14.81 35.39
CA ASP A 342 22.29 -14.73 36.47
C ASP A 342 21.39 -13.48 36.55
N ALA A 343 20.52 -13.31 35.56
CA ALA A 343 19.24 -12.62 35.80
C ALA A 343 18.15 -13.13 34.85
N GLN A 344 17.28 -13.96 35.42
CA GLN A 344 16.02 -14.40 34.84
C GLN A 344 15.11 -13.18 34.62
N THR A 345 15.23 -12.52 33.48
CA THR A 345 14.38 -11.37 33.12
C THR A 345 13.04 -11.89 32.61
N CYS A 346 12.11 -12.11 33.53
CA CYS A 346 10.70 -12.33 33.23
C CYS A 346 10.07 -11.03 32.72
N ILE A 347 9.52 -11.04 31.51
CA ILE A 347 8.64 -9.96 31.04
C ILE A 347 7.21 -10.33 31.42
N SER A 348 6.66 -9.63 32.41
CA SER A 348 5.22 -9.58 32.71
C SER A 348 4.63 -8.38 31.96
N GLY A 349 3.91 -8.65 30.88
CA GLY A 349 3.19 -7.65 30.10
C GLY A 349 1.87 -8.21 29.58
N ALA A 350 1.02 -8.65 30.50
CA ALA A 350 -0.39 -8.93 30.21
C ALA A 350 -1.23 -8.26 31.28
N VAL A 351 -2.15 -7.38 30.85
CA VAL A 351 -3.17 -6.81 31.71
C VAL A 351 -4.14 -7.94 32.06
N SER A 352 -4.09 -8.42 33.31
CA SER A 352 -5.04 -9.41 33.83
C SER A 352 -6.41 -8.77 34.09
N PRO A 353 -7.53 -9.48 33.87
CA PRO A 353 -8.83 -9.08 34.42
C PRO A 353 -8.78 -9.10 35.95
N PRO A 354 -9.67 -8.36 36.65
CA PRO A 354 -9.68 -8.35 38.11
C PRO A 354 -9.99 -9.76 38.64
N GLY A 355 -9.03 -10.40 39.31
CA GLY A 355 -9.26 -11.63 40.08
C GLY A 355 -8.37 -12.85 39.77
N SER A 356 -7.46 -12.81 38.79
CA SER A 356 -6.61 -13.97 38.45
C SER A 356 -5.11 -13.73 38.69
N GLN A 357 -4.52 -14.42 39.66
CA GLN A 357 -3.05 -14.52 39.81
C GLN A 357 -2.50 -15.56 38.83
N LEU A 358 -2.10 -15.11 37.64
CA LEU A 358 -1.27 -15.87 36.71
C LEU A 358 0.12 -15.22 36.68
N THR A 359 1.15 -15.99 37.01
CA THR A 359 2.56 -15.55 36.89
C THR A 359 3.22 -16.37 35.78
N ALA A 360 3.50 -15.67 34.67
CA ALA A 360 4.26 -16.08 33.50
C ALA A 360 3.67 -17.19 32.61
N ALA A 361 3.50 -16.85 31.32
CA ALA A 361 3.36 -17.80 30.23
C ALA A 361 4.66 -17.82 29.42
N CYS A 362 5.19 -19.01 29.13
CA CYS A 362 6.34 -19.16 28.25
C CYS A 362 5.89 -19.85 26.95
N VAL A 363 6.30 -19.28 25.81
CA VAL A 363 6.01 -19.86 24.49
C VAL A 363 7.24 -20.67 24.06
N VAL A 364 7.09 -21.98 23.96
CA VAL A 364 8.12 -22.87 23.41
C VAL A 364 7.63 -23.37 22.06
N ILE A 365 8.36 -23.07 21.00
CA ILE A 365 8.11 -23.60 19.65
C ILE A 365 9.12 -24.70 19.39
N THR A 366 8.64 -25.93 19.22
CA THR A 366 9.48 -27.05 18.75
C THR A 366 9.15 -27.36 17.30
N SER A 367 10.18 -27.36 16.46
CA SER A 367 10.07 -27.82 15.07
C SER A 367 10.34 -29.32 15.03
N THR A 368 9.42 -30.10 14.47
CA THR A 368 9.70 -31.50 14.12
C THR A 368 10.17 -31.61 12.66
N PRO A 369 10.91 -32.67 12.29
CA PRO A 369 11.46 -32.83 10.93
C PRO A 369 10.40 -32.88 9.80
N LEU A 370 9.11 -32.92 10.13
CA LEU A 370 8.00 -33.01 9.20
C LEU A 370 7.26 -31.66 8.99
N GLY A 371 7.85 -30.54 9.42
CA GLY A 371 7.38 -29.20 9.02
C GLY A 371 6.06 -28.72 9.64
N LYS A 372 5.57 -29.37 10.70
CA LYS A 372 4.45 -28.84 11.51
C LYS A 372 5.00 -28.05 12.69
N ASN A 373 4.65 -26.76 12.74
CA ASN A 373 4.89 -25.90 13.90
C ASN A 373 3.71 -26.04 14.87
N TYR A 374 4.00 -26.39 16.12
CA TYR A 374 3.02 -26.33 17.20
C TYR A 374 3.35 -25.15 18.11
N ILE A 375 2.33 -24.40 18.51
CA ILE A 375 2.45 -23.39 19.57
C ILE A 375 2.12 -24.09 20.88
N LEU A 376 3.12 -24.31 21.73
CA LEU A 376 2.92 -24.84 23.07
C LEU A 376 2.82 -23.67 24.05
N LEU A 377 1.63 -23.45 24.61
CA LEU A 377 1.41 -22.54 25.73
C LEU A 377 1.62 -23.32 27.03
N VAL A 378 2.71 -23.03 27.75
CA VAL A 378 2.94 -23.58 29.08
C VAL A 378 2.54 -22.53 30.12
N CYS A 379 1.47 -22.81 30.86
CA CYS A 379 1.06 -22.03 32.01
C CYS A 379 1.59 -22.69 33.28
N SER A 380 2.29 -21.94 34.13
CA SER A 380 2.66 -22.38 35.48
C SER A 380 1.63 -21.88 36.48
N THR A 381 1.05 -22.80 37.26
CA THR A 381 0.35 -22.44 38.50
C THR A 381 1.22 -22.88 39.67
N ARG A 382 1.59 -21.94 40.55
CA ARG A 382 2.24 -22.30 41.83
C ARG A 382 1.18 -22.91 42.75
N ASN A 383 1.24 -24.22 42.96
CA ASN A 383 0.55 -24.88 44.07
C ASN A 383 1.58 -25.22 45.16
N THR A 384 1.38 -24.75 46.38
CA THR A 384 2.38 -24.67 47.45
C THR A 384 2.73 -26.00 48.14
N THR A 385 2.48 -27.16 47.53
CA THR A 385 2.66 -28.46 48.23
C THR A 385 3.35 -29.58 47.45
N SER A 386 3.86 -29.36 46.23
CA SER A 386 4.91 -30.22 45.62
C SER A 386 5.39 -29.64 44.28
N PRO A 387 6.70 -29.57 43.98
CA PRO A 387 7.19 -29.20 42.66
C PRO A 387 7.11 -30.41 41.72
N GLY A 388 5.99 -30.54 41.01
CA GLY A 388 5.83 -31.49 39.90
C GLY A 388 5.48 -30.74 38.62
N TRP A 389 6.13 -31.10 37.51
CA TRP A 389 5.76 -30.61 36.18
C TRP A 389 4.57 -31.42 35.67
N GLU A 390 3.40 -30.80 35.49
CA GLU A 390 2.23 -31.45 34.90
C GLU A 390 2.07 -30.96 33.45
N ILE A 391 2.29 -31.87 32.48
CA ILE A 391 2.02 -31.60 31.06
C ILE A 391 0.55 -31.95 30.80
N ARG A 392 -0.30 -30.94 30.60
CA ARG A 392 -1.67 -31.16 30.11
C ARG A 392 -1.75 -30.83 28.63
N LEU A 393 -2.01 -31.85 27.81
CA LEU A 393 -2.40 -31.67 26.41
C LEU A 393 -3.91 -31.42 26.36
N ASN A 394 -4.32 -30.33 25.72
CA ASN A 394 -5.73 -30.00 25.52
C ASN A 394 -6.28 -30.80 24.31
N PRO A 395 -7.25 -31.72 24.47
CA PRO A 395 -7.61 -32.69 23.43
C PRO A 395 -8.68 -32.22 22.43
N GLU A 396 -9.07 -30.95 22.39
CA GLU A 396 -10.13 -30.47 21.49
C GLU A 396 -9.61 -29.61 20.33
N VAL A 397 -9.04 -30.28 19.33
CA VAL A 397 -9.18 -29.89 17.92
C VAL A 397 -9.50 -31.17 17.14
N ARG A 398 -10.77 -31.56 17.12
CA ARG A 398 -11.25 -32.60 16.20
C ARG A 398 -11.41 -32.00 14.81
N THR A 399 -10.50 -32.33 13.91
CA THR A 399 -10.70 -32.23 12.46
C THR A 399 -11.76 -33.25 12.04
N SER A 400 -12.92 -32.79 11.56
CA SER A 400 -13.84 -33.61 10.79
C SER A 400 -13.58 -33.38 9.30
N THR A 401 -12.76 -34.23 8.72
CA THR A 401 -12.70 -34.44 7.28
C THR A 401 -13.65 -35.59 6.96
N ARG A 402 -14.65 -35.37 6.11
CA ARG A 402 -15.29 -36.44 5.33
C ARG A 402 -15.30 -36.01 3.86
N MET A 403 -14.98 -37.00 3.03
CA MET A 403 -14.91 -36.96 1.56
C MET A 403 -16.16 -36.38 0.93
#